data_AF-A0A3N8NR42-F1
#
_entry.id   AF-A0A3N8NR42-F1
#
_cell.length_a   1.000
_cell.length_b   1.000
_cell.length_c   1.000
_cell.angle_alpha   90.00
_cell.angle_beta   90.00
_cell.angle_gamma   90.00
#
_symmetry.space_group_name_H-M   'P 1'
#
loop_
_entity.id
_entity.type
_entity.pdbx_description
1 polymer ?
#
loop_
_entity_poly.entity_id
_entity_poly.type
_entity_poly.pdbx_seq_one_letter_code
_entity_poly.pdbx_strand_id
1 'polypeptide(L)'
;TSTGLSSANSSIGSLSTGLSSTNSSVTSLSTSTSTGLSSANSSITSLSTSTSTGINSLSTSTSTGLSSATSSITSLSTSTSTAIEAAKTHYYSVNDGGVQQANYDNKGATGINSLAAGVAATAAGASSVAVGNAANAAGASGVAVGNAANASASNAVAIGPNAVASNVGSVALGSGSTTAAANPTPTGTVGGVTSTFAGGNPTSVVSVGSSTNQRQVTNVAAGEISQTSTDAINGSQLFATNVAVDSLSTTVSSSSSAISSLSTGLSSTNSSVSSLSTSTSTGLSSANSSITSLSTSTSTGLSSANSSIGSLSTGLSSTNSSVT
;
A
#
# COMPACT_ATOMS: atom_id res chain seq x y z
N THR A 1 48.02 -89.32 -122.31
CA THR A 1 47.31 -88.03 -122.50
C THR A 1 46.03 -87.91 -121.67
N SER A 2 45.35 -89.01 -121.31
CA SER A 2 44.08 -88.97 -120.54
C SER A 2 44.19 -88.57 -119.06
N THR A 3 45.35 -88.73 -118.42
CA THR A 3 45.51 -88.51 -116.96
C THR A 3 45.82 -87.05 -116.60
N GLY A 4 46.33 -86.24 -117.53
CA GLY A 4 46.68 -84.83 -117.31
C GLY A 4 45.48 -83.88 -117.43
N LEU A 5 44.59 -84.11 -118.39
CA LEU A 5 43.36 -83.32 -118.54
C LEU A 5 42.36 -83.60 -117.42
N SER A 6 42.26 -84.85 -116.96
CA SER A 6 41.41 -85.21 -115.82
C SER A 6 41.90 -84.60 -114.52
N SER A 7 43.21 -84.56 -114.28
CA SER A 7 43.81 -83.91 -113.10
C SER A 7 43.69 -82.39 -113.14
N ALA A 8 43.79 -81.76 -114.32
CA ALA A 8 43.49 -80.33 -114.49
C ALA A 8 42.00 -80.02 -114.22
N ASN A 9 41.07 -80.83 -114.73
CA ASN A 9 39.63 -80.67 -114.49
C ASN A 9 39.26 -80.88 -113.01
N SER A 10 39.87 -81.86 -112.35
CA SER A 10 39.74 -82.05 -110.89
C SER A 10 40.33 -80.89 -110.08
N SER A 11 41.44 -80.30 -110.54
CA SER A 11 42.08 -79.14 -109.90
C SER A 11 41.23 -77.87 -110.04
N ILE A 12 40.67 -77.62 -111.23
CA ILE A 12 39.75 -76.49 -111.49
C ILE A 12 38.44 -76.68 -110.73
N GLY A 13 37.90 -77.90 -110.69
CA GLY A 13 36.73 -78.24 -109.86
C GLY A 13 37.00 -77.99 -108.37
N SER A 14 38.17 -78.40 -107.87
CA SER A 14 38.60 -78.17 -106.48
C SER A 14 38.82 -76.68 -106.17
N LEU A 15 39.34 -75.91 -107.14
CA LEU A 15 39.52 -74.48 -107.00
C LEU A 15 38.17 -73.73 -107.03
N SER A 16 37.21 -74.19 -107.85
CA SER A 16 35.85 -73.65 -107.91
C SER A 16 35.07 -73.91 -106.62
N THR A 17 35.14 -75.14 -106.09
CA THR A 17 34.53 -75.47 -104.79
C THR A 17 35.24 -74.74 -103.65
N GLY A 18 36.56 -74.59 -103.72
CA GLY A 18 37.35 -73.77 -102.81
C GLY A 18 36.91 -72.31 -102.81
N LEU A 19 36.82 -71.68 -103.98
CA LEU A 19 36.39 -70.30 -104.14
C LEU A 19 34.93 -70.08 -103.73
N SER A 20 34.03 -71.02 -104.06
CA SER A 20 32.64 -70.98 -103.62
C SER A 20 32.52 -71.10 -102.10
N SER A 21 33.35 -71.94 -101.47
CA SER A 21 33.43 -72.07 -100.02
C SER A 21 33.97 -70.79 -99.39
N THR A 22 35.04 -70.21 -99.94
CA THR A 22 35.56 -68.90 -99.52
C THR A 22 34.52 -67.80 -99.64
N ASN A 23 33.79 -67.70 -100.76
CA ASN A 23 32.72 -66.72 -100.93
C ASN A 23 31.57 -66.91 -99.92
N SER A 24 31.20 -68.16 -99.65
CA SER A 24 30.19 -68.50 -98.64
C SER A 24 30.65 -68.14 -97.23
N SER A 25 31.92 -68.38 -96.89
CA SER A 25 32.53 -67.99 -95.62
C SER A 25 32.62 -66.47 -95.47
N VAL A 26 33.02 -65.74 -96.52
CA VAL A 26 33.05 -64.27 -96.51
C VAL A 26 31.64 -63.70 -96.37
N THR A 27 30.66 -64.22 -97.11
CA THR A 27 29.25 -63.80 -96.98
C THR A 27 28.70 -64.07 -95.59
N SER A 28 29.01 -65.24 -95.02
CA SER A 28 28.61 -65.60 -93.65
C SER A 28 29.27 -64.70 -92.61
N LEU A 29 30.55 -64.38 -92.81
CA LEU A 29 31.29 -63.46 -91.95
C LEU A 29 30.72 -62.04 -92.04
N SER A 30 30.52 -61.49 -93.24
CA SER A 30 29.91 -60.17 -93.44
C SER A 30 28.52 -60.09 -92.83
N THR A 31 27.69 -61.13 -93.01
CA THR A 31 26.36 -61.21 -92.41
C THR A 31 26.49 -61.23 -90.89
N SER A 32 27.33 -62.09 -90.32
CA SER A 32 27.55 -62.20 -88.87
C SER A 32 28.12 -60.92 -88.25
N THR A 33 29.04 -60.24 -88.94
CA THR A 33 29.59 -58.95 -88.51
C THR A 33 28.53 -57.87 -88.58
N SER A 34 27.69 -57.83 -89.63
CA SER A 34 26.61 -56.84 -89.76
C SER A 34 25.51 -57.03 -88.71
N THR A 35 25.10 -58.28 -88.45
CA THR A 35 24.11 -58.61 -87.42
C THR A 35 24.69 -58.39 -86.02
N GLY A 36 25.98 -58.71 -85.82
CA GLY A 36 26.72 -58.41 -84.59
C GLY A 36 26.81 -56.92 -84.30
N LEU A 37 27.22 -56.11 -85.30
CA LEU A 37 27.25 -54.64 -85.18
C LEU A 37 25.86 -54.06 -84.99
N SER A 38 24.85 -54.54 -85.72
CA SER A 38 23.47 -54.08 -85.56
C SER A 38 22.94 -54.39 -84.16
N SER A 39 23.24 -55.57 -83.62
CA SER A 39 22.84 -55.96 -82.27
C SER A 39 23.55 -55.10 -81.23
N ALA A 40 24.86 -54.89 -81.38
CA ALA A 40 25.63 -54.01 -80.51
C ALA A 40 25.11 -52.56 -80.55
N ASN A 41 24.80 -52.03 -81.74
CA ASN A 41 24.22 -50.70 -81.91
C ASN A 41 22.84 -50.58 -81.24
N SER A 42 21.98 -51.60 -81.38
CA SER A 42 20.68 -51.66 -80.69
C SER A 42 20.84 -51.72 -79.16
N SER A 43 21.80 -52.50 -78.66
CA SER A 43 22.11 -52.56 -77.22
C SER A 43 22.63 -51.23 -76.69
N ILE A 44 23.54 -50.57 -77.41
CA ILE A 44 24.05 -49.24 -77.05
C ILE A 44 22.92 -48.21 -77.06
N THR A 45 22.07 -48.20 -78.10
CA THR A 45 20.93 -47.28 -78.18
C THR A 45 19.94 -47.50 -77.03
N SER A 46 19.66 -48.77 -76.71
CA SER A 46 18.79 -49.14 -75.59
C SER A 46 19.38 -48.71 -74.24
N LEU A 47 20.70 -48.89 -74.07
CA LEU A 47 21.41 -48.45 -72.87
C LEU A 47 21.41 -46.93 -72.75
N SER A 48 21.74 -46.19 -73.82
CA SER A 48 21.69 -44.72 -73.85
C SER A 48 20.30 -44.17 -73.55
N THR A 49 19.26 -44.80 -74.09
CA THR A 49 17.86 -44.43 -73.82
C THR A 49 17.50 -44.73 -72.36
N SER A 50 17.89 -45.88 -71.83
CA SER A 50 17.64 -46.26 -70.43
C SER A 50 18.39 -45.36 -69.44
N THR A 51 19.64 -45.02 -69.73
CA THR A 51 20.46 -44.13 -68.90
C THR A 51 19.92 -42.70 -68.92
N SER A 52 19.56 -42.16 -70.09
CA SER A 52 19.00 -40.80 -70.20
C SER A 52 17.64 -40.68 -69.53
N THR A 53 16.75 -41.66 -69.72
CA THR A 53 15.45 -41.69 -69.03
C THR A 53 15.61 -41.86 -67.52
N GLY A 54 16.57 -42.67 -67.06
CA GLY A 54 16.91 -42.82 -65.64
C GLY A 54 17.42 -41.52 -65.00
N ILE A 55 18.37 -40.84 -65.66
CA ILE A 55 18.91 -39.54 -65.20
C ILE A 55 17.80 -38.49 -65.18
N ASN A 56 16.96 -38.42 -66.21
CA ASN A 56 15.86 -37.46 -66.29
C ASN A 56 14.81 -37.71 -65.18
N SER A 57 14.49 -38.98 -64.91
CA SER A 57 13.57 -39.36 -63.83
C SER A 57 14.14 -39.01 -62.45
N LEU A 58 15.44 -39.22 -62.24
CA LEU A 58 16.13 -38.84 -61.00
C LEU A 58 16.17 -37.30 -60.84
N SER A 59 16.51 -36.56 -61.89
CA SER A 59 16.51 -35.09 -61.87
C SER A 59 15.12 -34.51 -61.57
N THR A 60 14.08 -35.10 -62.17
CA THR A 60 12.70 -34.71 -61.89
C THR A 60 12.29 -35.04 -60.45
N SER A 61 12.61 -36.24 -59.96
CA SER A 61 12.28 -36.67 -58.59
C SER A 61 13.01 -35.84 -57.53
N THR A 62 14.29 -35.50 -57.78
CA THR A 62 15.10 -34.67 -56.89
C THR A 62 14.66 -33.21 -56.90
N SER A 63 14.36 -32.63 -58.06
CA SER A 63 13.85 -31.26 -58.16
C SER A 63 12.47 -31.11 -57.52
N THR A 64 11.55 -32.05 -57.76
CA THR A 64 10.22 -32.05 -57.12
C THR A 64 10.30 -32.30 -55.61
N GLY A 65 11.17 -33.23 -55.18
CA GLY A 65 11.43 -33.48 -53.76
C GLY A 65 12.04 -32.26 -53.06
N LEU A 66 13.04 -31.62 -53.66
CA LEU A 66 13.65 -30.40 -53.13
C LEU A 66 12.65 -29.24 -53.11
N SER A 67 11.88 -29.05 -54.18
CA SER A 67 10.82 -28.02 -54.22
C SER A 67 9.80 -28.24 -53.11
N SER A 68 9.37 -29.49 -52.88
CA SER A 68 8.41 -29.83 -51.82
C SER A 68 9.00 -29.57 -50.43
N ALA A 69 10.29 -29.89 -50.22
CA ALA A 69 11.00 -29.61 -48.98
C ALA A 69 11.11 -28.09 -48.74
N THR A 70 11.48 -27.31 -49.76
CA THR A 70 11.55 -25.85 -49.69
C THR A 70 10.18 -25.25 -49.34
N SER A 71 9.11 -25.67 -50.02
CA SER A 71 7.75 -25.19 -49.72
C SER A 71 7.31 -25.54 -48.29
N SER A 72 7.68 -26.72 -47.80
CA SER A 72 7.39 -27.15 -46.42
C SER A 72 8.15 -26.29 -45.40
N ILE A 73 9.42 -25.99 -45.65
CA ILE A 73 10.26 -25.14 -44.80
C ILE A 73 9.72 -23.70 -44.77
N THR A 74 9.35 -23.13 -45.92
CA THR A 74 8.73 -21.80 -45.98
C THR A 74 7.43 -21.76 -45.21
N SER A 75 6.57 -22.76 -45.39
CA SER A 75 5.28 -22.84 -44.68
C SER A 75 5.48 -22.95 -43.17
N LEU A 76 6.45 -23.75 -42.73
CA LEU A 76 6.81 -23.86 -41.32
C LEU A 76 7.34 -22.53 -40.78
N SER A 77 8.26 -21.87 -41.50
CA SER A 77 8.80 -20.57 -41.11
C SER A 77 7.70 -19.53 -40.94
N THR A 78 6.79 -19.41 -41.92
CA THR A 78 5.67 -18.48 -41.83
C THR A 78 4.76 -18.83 -40.68
N SER A 79 4.39 -20.11 -40.52
CA SER A 79 3.51 -20.56 -39.44
C SER A 79 4.12 -20.30 -38.06
N THR A 80 5.41 -20.56 -37.90
CA THR A 80 6.15 -20.28 -36.66
C THR A 80 6.22 -18.79 -36.37
N SER A 81 6.54 -17.95 -37.35
CA SER A 81 6.55 -16.49 -37.18
C SER A 81 5.17 -15.97 -36.78
N THR A 82 4.11 -16.39 -37.47
CA THR A 82 2.74 -16.01 -37.12
C THR A 82 2.35 -16.48 -35.72
N ALA A 83 2.73 -17.70 -35.34
CA ALA A 83 2.47 -18.22 -34.00
C ALA A 83 3.21 -17.44 -32.90
N ILE A 84 4.47 -17.06 -33.13
CA ILE A 84 5.26 -16.23 -32.19
C ILE A 84 4.63 -14.84 -32.04
N GLU A 85 4.24 -14.22 -33.14
CA GLU A 85 3.58 -12.91 -33.11
C GLU A 85 2.22 -12.97 -32.39
N ALA A 86 1.43 -14.01 -32.63
CA ALA A 86 0.16 -14.24 -31.95
C ALA A 86 0.33 -14.57 -30.46
N ALA A 87 1.43 -15.23 -30.08
CA ALA A 87 1.72 -15.60 -28.70
C ALA A 87 2.29 -14.45 -27.84
N LYS A 88 2.52 -13.26 -28.42
CA LYS A 88 2.96 -12.09 -27.66
C LYS A 88 1.95 -11.76 -26.57
N THR A 89 2.46 -11.49 -25.37
CA THR A 89 1.66 -10.94 -24.28
C THR A 89 1.24 -9.51 -24.64
N HIS A 90 -0.07 -9.26 -24.68
CA HIS A 90 -0.62 -7.93 -24.89
C HIS A 90 -0.88 -7.27 -23.52
N TYR A 91 -0.81 -5.94 -23.44
CA TYR A 91 -1.04 -5.11 -22.23
C TYR A 91 0.00 -5.20 -21.10
N TYR A 92 1.06 -6.00 -21.25
CA TYR A 92 2.17 -6.05 -20.30
C TYR A 92 3.46 -5.57 -20.98
N SER A 93 4.11 -4.56 -20.41
CA SER A 93 5.37 -4.02 -20.93
C SER A 93 6.24 -3.50 -19.79
N VAL A 94 7.52 -3.87 -19.80
CA VAL A 94 8.55 -3.30 -18.92
C VAL A 94 9.55 -2.58 -19.83
N ASN A 95 9.76 -1.28 -19.58
CA ASN A 95 10.78 -0.51 -20.28
C ASN A 95 12.01 -0.39 -19.38
N ASP A 96 13.11 -1.01 -19.80
CA ASP A 96 14.41 -0.98 -19.12
C ASP A 96 15.38 0.08 -19.69
N GLY A 97 14.89 0.92 -20.61
CA GLY A 97 15.71 1.91 -21.30
C GLY A 97 16.61 1.32 -22.38
N GLY A 98 16.38 0.07 -22.80
CA GLY A 98 17.14 -0.62 -23.84
C GLY A 98 18.44 -1.26 -23.35
N VAL A 99 18.69 -1.24 -22.04
CA VAL A 99 19.83 -1.93 -21.42
C VAL A 99 19.27 -2.96 -20.46
N GLN A 100 19.68 -4.22 -20.65
CA GLN A 100 19.30 -5.31 -19.76
C GLN A 100 19.80 -5.03 -18.33
N GLN A 101 18.90 -5.19 -17.37
CA GLN A 101 19.16 -4.98 -15.95
C GLN A 101 18.74 -6.22 -15.15
N ALA A 102 18.84 -6.15 -13.82
CA ALA A 102 18.35 -7.22 -12.95
C ALA A 102 16.87 -7.56 -13.22
N ASN A 103 16.49 -8.82 -12.95
CA ASN A 103 15.19 -9.41 -13.28
C ASN A 103 14.86 -9.51 -14.79
N TYR A 104 15.81 -9.27 -15.71
CA TYR A 104 15.59 -9.49 -17.14
C TYR A 104 15.19 -10.94 -17.47
N ASP A 105 15.83 -11.91 -16.82
CA ASP A 105 15.51 -13.34 -16.97
C ASP A 105 14.29 -13.80 -16.13
N ASN A 106 13.49 -12.87 -15.60
CA ASN A 106 12.36 -13.14 -14.70
C ASN A 106 12.77 -13.93 -13.43
N LYS A 107 13.96 -13.65 -12.89
CA LYS A 107 14.54 -14.32 -11.71
C LYS A 107 14.39 -13.54 -10.40
N GLY A 108 13.74 -12.39 -10.42
CA GLY A 108 13.52 -11.54 -9.24
C GLY A 108 12.53 -12.14 -8.23
N ALA A 109 11.67 -13.06 -8.66
CA ALA A 109 10.76 -13.81 -7.80
C ALA A 109 11.52 -14.98 -7.14
N THR A 110 12.27 -14.70 -6.09
CA THR A 110 13.11 -15.69 -5.40
C THR A 110 12.39 -16.39 -4.24
N GLY A 111 11.34 -15.78 -3.70
CA GLY A 111 10.47 -16.39 -2.71
C GLY A 111 9.53 -17.44 -3.33
N ILE A 112 9.19 -18.48 -2.56
CA ILE A 112 8.19 -19.48 -2.96
C ILE A 112 6.84 -18.78 -3.19
N ASN A 113 6.15 -19.08 -4.29
CA ASN A 113 4.87 -18.45 -4.67
C ASN A 113 4.90 -16.90 -4.80
N SER A 114 6.04 -16.31 -5.16
CA SER A 114 6.19 -14.85 -5.28
C SER A 114 5.97 -14.31 -6.71
N LEU A 115 5.76 -13.00 -6.82
CA LEU A 115 5.66 -12.26 -8.08
C LEU A 115 6.65 -11.09 -8.07
N ALA A 116 7.57 -11.04 -9.05
CA ALA A 116 8.46 -9.91 -9.27
C ALA A 116 8.29 -9.35 -10.69
N ALA A 117 7.70 -8.16 -10.79
CA ALA A 117 7.33 -7.51 -12.05
C ALA A 117 8.03 -6.15 -12.17
N GLY A 118 8.95 -6.01 -13.13
CA GLY A 118 9.65 -4.77 -13.42
C GLY A 118 11.18 -4.89 -13.33
N VAL A 119 11.84 -3.84 -13.80
CA VAL A 119 13.31 -3.72 -13.81
C VAL A 119 13.85 -3.80 -12.38
N ALA A 120 14.80 -4.68 -12.12
CA ALA A 120 15.39 -4.90 -10.80
C ALA A 120 14.38 -5.19 -9.66
N ALA A 121 13.13 -5.56 -9.98
CA ALA A 121 12.15 -5.95 -8.98
C ALA A 121 12.58 -7.26 -8.32
N THR A 122 12.48 -7.32 -6.99
CA THR A 122 12.87 -8.48 -6.18
C THR A 122 11.75 -8.82 -5.19
N ALA A 123 11.17 -10.01 -5.33
CA ALA A 123 10.17 -10.55 -4.41
C ALA A 123 10.78 -11.76 -3.69
N ALA A 124 11.54 -11.48 -2.63
CA ALA A 124 12.32 -12.50 -1.92
C ALA A 124 11.55 -13.20 -0.80
N GLY A 125 10.50 -12.58 -0.26
CA GLY A 125 9.63 -13.23 0.71
C GLY A 125 8.76 -14.32 0.09
N ALA A 126 8.47 -15.39 0.84
CA ALA A 126 7.44 -16.36 0.43
C ALA A 126 6.08 -15.65 0.24
N SER A 127 5.35 -15.98 -0.82
CA SER A 127 4.06 -15.36 -1.18
C SER A 127 4.11 -13.83 -1.32
N SER A 128 5.27 -13.26 -1.65
CA SER A 128 5.45 -11.81 -1.76
C SER A 128 5.18 -11.27 -3.17
N VAL A 129 4.93 -9.96 -3.27
CA VAL A 129 4.66 -9.25 -4.53
C VAL A 129 5.53 -8.01 -4.61
N ALA A 130 6.40 -7.91 -5.62
CA ALA A 130 7.19 -6.74 -5.94
C ALA A 130 6.84 -6.24 -7.36
N VAL A 131 6.32 -5.01 -7.47
CA VAL A 131 5.91 -4.41 -8.75
C VAL A 131 6.52 -3.02 -8.90
N GLY A 132 7.37 -2.82 -9.90
CA GLY A 132 8.00 -1.54 -10.21
C GLY A 132 9.53 -1.59 -10.21
N ASN A 133 10.16 -0.53 -10.73
CA ASN A 133 11.62 -0.45 -10.83
C ASN A 133 12.27 -0.51 -9.44
N ALA A 134 13.13 -1.49 -9.20
CA ALA A 134 13.81 -1.72 -7.92
C ALA A 134 12.86 -1.93 -6.72
N ALA A 135 11.59 -2.33 -6.95
CA ALA A 135 10.69 -2.71 -5.87
C ALA A 135 11.24 -3.95 -5.13
N ASN A 136 11.26 -3.93 -3.80
CA ASN A 136 11.81 -4.99 -2.96
C ASN A 136 10.77 -5.47 -1.93
N ALA A 137 10.21 -6.65 -2.15
CA ALA A 137 9.34 -7.33 -1.18
C ALA A 137 10.13 -8.46 -0.51
N ALA A 138 10.95 -8.12 0.48
CA ALA A 138 11.82 -9.08 1.16
C ALA A 138 11.13 -9.86 2.29
N GLY A 139 10.08 -9.29 2.90
CA GLY A 139 9.31 -9.96 3.94
C GLY A 139 8.34 -11.01 3.39
N ALA A 140 8.11 -12.09 4.14
CA ALA A 140 7.09 -13.10 3.78
C ALA A 140 5.70 -12.46 3.71
N SER A 141 4.92 -12.76 2.67
CA SER A 141 3.65 -12.10 2.36
C SER A 141 3.75 -10.57 2.24
N GLY A 142 4.94 -10.05 1.93
CA GLY A 142 5.18 -8.62 1.73
C GLY A 142 4.69 -8.14 0.38
N VAL A 143 4.24 -6.89 0.31
CA VAL A 143 3.77 -6.24 -0.94
C VAL A 143 4.54 -4.94 -1.12
N ALA A 144 5.36 -4.85 -2.18
CA ALA A 144 6.09 -3.64 -2.56
C ALA A 144 5.63 -3.18 -3.96
N VAL A 145 4.95 -2.04 -4.04
CA VAL A 145 4.42 -1.50 -5.31
C VAL A 145 4.91 -0.07 -5.50
N GLY A 146 5.69 0.17 -6.54
CA GLY A 146 6.28 1.47 -6.87
C GLY A 146 7.80 1.43 -6.99
N ASN A 147 8.38 2.48 -7.57
CA ASN A 147 9.83 2.56 -7.73
C ASN A 147 10.54 2.56 -6.36
N ALA A 148 11.46 1.64 -6.14
CA ALA A 148 12.19 1.50 -4.88
C ALA A 148 11.29 1.35 -3.63
N ALA A 149 10.04 0.91 -3.80
CA ALA A 149 9.19 0.53 -2.68
C ALA A 149 9.83 -0.67 -1.96
N ASN A 150 9.87 -0.66 -0.63
CA ASN A 150 10.57 -1.66 0.18
C ASN A 150 9.68 -2.20 1.30
N ALA A 151 9.13 -3.40 1.11
CA ALA A 151 8.41 -4.15 2.14
C ALA A 151 9.34 -5.22 2.71
N SER A 152 10.13 -4.86 3.71
CA SER A 152 11.23 -5.69 4.23
C SER A 152 10.82 -6.63 5.37
N ALA A 153 9.71 -6.35 6.04
CA ALA A 153 9.18 -7.19 7.14
C ALA A 153 8.02 -8.08 6.70
N SER A 154 7.77 -9.18 7.44
CA SER A 154 6.66 -10.09 7.17
C SER A 154 5.31 -9.36 7.22
N ASN A 155 4.43 -9.68 6.28
CA ASN A 155 3.10 -9.08 6.12
C ASN A 155 3.12 -7.55 5.94
N ALA A 156 4.27 -6.96 5.61
CA ALA A 156 4.40 -5.53 5.41
C ALA A 156 3.93 -5.12 4.00
N VAL A 157 3.34 -3.93 3.89
CA VAL A 157 2.86 -3.38 2.63
C VAL A 157 3.49 -2.02 2.40
N ALA A 158 4.26 -1.85 1.32
CA ALA A 158 4.84 -0.59 0.88
C ALA A 158 4.28 -0.22 -0.49
N ILE A 159 3.46 0.83 -0.56
CA ILE A 159 2.82 1.29 -1.79
C ILE A 159 3.20 2.75 -2.04
N GLY A 160 3.88 3.01 -3.15
CA GLY A 160 4.37 4.31 -3.56
C GLY A 160 5.90 4.32 -3.74
N PRO A 161 6.43 5.26 -4.54
CA PRO A 161 7.86 5.33 -4.78
C PRO A 161 8.62 5.64 -3.49
N ASN A 162 9.68 4.89 -3.20
CA ASN A 162 10.47 4.98 -1.97
C ASN A 162 9.66 4.77 -0.67
N ALA A 163 8.47 4.16 -0.72
CA ALA A 163 7.75 3.76 0.49
C ALA A 163 8.51 2.63 1.19
N VAL A 164 8.64 2.67 2.52
CA VAL A 164 9.41 1.70 3.31
C VAL A 164 8.57 1.17 4.47
N ALA A 165 8.22 -0.12 4.39
CA ALA A 165 7.52 -0.85 5.44
C ALA A 165 8.46 -1.89 6.05
N SER A 166 9.05 -1.55 7.20
CA SER A 166 10.09 -2.34 7.88
C SER A 166 9.63 -3.00 9.18
N ASN A 167 8.33 -2.90 9.51
CA ASN A 167 7.74 -3.47 10.72
C ASN A 167 6.69 -4.51 10.31
N VAL A 168 6.58 -5.58 11.09
CA VAL A 168 5.69 -6.71 10.78
C VAL A 168 4.23 -6.23 10.71
N GLY A 169 3.52 -6.60 9.64
CA GLY A 169 2.10 -6.25 9.45
C GLY A 169 1.81 -4.76 9.26
N SER A 170 2.84 -3.91 9.12
CA SER A 170 2.66 -2.47 8.93
C SER A 170 2.53 -2.09 7.46
N VAL A 171 1.88 -0.95 7.21
CA VAL A 171 1.65 -0.40 5.88
C VAL A 171 2.32 0.96 5.74
N ALA A 172 3.19 1.15 4.74
CA ALA A 172 3.64 2.45 4.27
C ALA A 172 2.86 2.80 2.99
N LEU A 173 2.07 3.88 3.04
CA LEU A 173 1.20 4.30 1.95
C LEU A 173 1.57 5.70 1.47
N GLY A 174 1.99 5.80 0.21
CA GLY A 174 2.41 7.03 -0.46
C GLY A 174 3.93 7.17 -0.63
N SER A 175 4.32 8.11 -1.50
CA SER A 175 5.73 8.37 -1.84
C SER A 175 6.56 8.72 -0.59
N GLY A 176 7.65 7.99 -0.35
CA GLY A 176 8.55 8.24 0.78
C GLY A 176 7.93 8.00 2.17
N SER A 177 6.77 7.33 2.25
CA SER A 177 6.17 6.98 3.54
C SER A 177 7.01 5.90 4.22
N THR A 178 7.22 6.02 5.53
CA THR A 178 8.04 5.08 6.31
C THR A 178 7.27 4.62 7.54
N THR A 179 7.19 3.31 7.77
CA THR A 179 6.60 2.77 9.01
C THR A 179 7.56 2.92 10.19
N ALA A 180 7.02 3.13 11.38
CA ALA A 180 7.73 2.99 12.66
C ALA A 180 7.12 1.84 13.49
N ALA A 181 7.72 1.53 14.64
CA ALA A 181 7.12 0.60 15.59
C ALA A 181 5.74 1.12 16.05
N ALA A 182 4.82 0.20 16.34
CA ALA A 182 3.52 0.55 16.90
C ALA A 182 3.70 1.24 18.27
N ASN A 183 2.83 2.21 18.55
CA ASN A 183 2.92 3.04 19.76
C ASN A 183 1.69 2.81 20.67
N PRO A 184 1.75 1.90 21.66
CA PRO A 184 0.67 1.67 22.60
C PRO A 184 0.27 2.92 23.38
N THR A 185 -1.02 3.24 23.33
CA THR A 185 -1.66 4.33 24.09
C THR A 185 -2.95 3.79 24.73
N PRO A 186 -2.87 2.99 25.80
CA PRO A 186 -4.03 2.34 26.41
C PRO A 186 -4.91 3.30 27.24
N THR A 187 -4.35 4.43 27.68
CA THR A 187 -5.03 5.37 28.57
C THR A 187 -4.67 6.81 28.28
N GLY A 188 -5.50 7.74 28.75
CA GLY A 188 -5.22 9.17 28.81
C GLY A 188 -5.81 9.78 30.07
N THR A 189 -5.12 10.76 30.64
CA THR A 189 -5.53 11.44 31.88
C THR A 189 -5.77 12.91 31.61
N VAL A 190 -7.00 13.38 31.91
CA VAL A 190 -7.38 14.80 31.80
C VAL A 190 -8.02 15.22 33.11
N GLY A 191 -7.54 16.31 33.71
CA GLY A 191 -8.08 16.82 34.97
C GLY A 191 -8.02 15.82 36.14
N GLY A 192 -7.05 14.90 36.14
CA GLY A 192 -6.92 13.84 37.14
C GLY A 192 -7.80 12.61 36.91
N VAL A 193 -8.65 12.61 35.87
CA VAL A 193 -9.47 11.46 35.49
C VAL A 193 -8.78 10.66 34.39
N THR A 194 -8.47 9.40 34.67
CA THR A 194 -7.87 8.47 33.69
C THR A 194 -8.97 7.68 33.00
N SER A 195 -8.96 7.71 31.67
CA SER A 195 -9.85 6.90 30.82
C SER A 195 -9.05 5.88 30.04
N THR A 196 -9.61 4.69 29.84
CA THR A 196 -9.08 3.66 28.94
C THR A 196 -9.57 3.89 27.52
N PHE A 197 -8.68 3.74 26.54
CA PHE A 197 -9.01 3.86 25.12
C PHE A 197 -9.19 2.49 24.47
N ALA A 198 -10.20 2.36 23.61
CA ALA A 198 -10.31 1.23 22.71
C ALA A 198 -9.12 1.21 21.73
N GLY A 199 -8.64 0.01 21.38
CA GLY A 199 -7.53 -0.13 20.43
C GLY A 199 -6.15 0.35 20.94
N GLY A 200 -5.99 0.65 22.23
CA GLY A 200 -4.78 1.27 22.77
C GLY A 200 -3.50 0.42 22.77
N ASN A 201 -3.52 -0.80 22.24
CA ASN A 201 -2.34 -1.68 22.10
C ASN A 201 -2.21 -2.19 20.66
N PRO A 202 -1.90 -1.31 19.68
CA PRO A 202 -1.72 -1.71 18.30
C PRO A 202 -0.48 -2.60 18.14
N THR A 203 -0.55 -3.58 17.23
CA THR A 203 0.57 -4.47 16.88
C THR A 203 1.33 -4.00 15.64
N SER A 204 0.74 -3.13 14.83
CA SER A 204 1.33 -2.55 13.61
C SER A 204 0.78 -1.14 13.36
N VAL A 205 1.28 -0.47 12.32
CA VAL A 205 0.85 0.89 11.94
C VAL A 205 0.55 1.00 10.45
N VAL A 206 -0.35 1.92 10.10
CA VAL A 206 -0.45 2.47 8.74
C VAL A 206 0.18 3.86 8.76
N SER A 207 1.31 4.00 8.06
CA SER A 207 2.02 5.27 7.89
C SER A 207 1.68 5.89 6.54
N VAL A 208 1.12 7.10 6.57
CA VAL A 208 0.82 7.90 5.36
C VAL A 208 1.91 8.93 5.04
N GLY A 209 3.07 8.85 5.71
CA GLY A 209 4.16 9.81 5.55
C GLY A 209 5.44 9.40 6.28
N SER A 210 6.27 10.38 6.61
CA SER A 210 7.49 10.21 7.41
C SER A 210 7.56 11.26 8.52
N SER A 211 8.65 11.29 9.30
CA SER A 211 8.89 12.33 10.31
C SER A 211 9.08 13.74 9.72
N THR A 212 9.42 13.83 8.43
CA THR A 212 9.66 15.11 7.73
C THR A 212 8.65 15.41 6.63
N ASN A 213 7.78 14.46 6.29
CA ASN A 213 6.79 14.62 5.23
C ASN A 213 5.47 13.93 5.62
N GLN A 214 4.63 14.62 6.38
CA GLN A 214 3.29 14.16 6.74
C GLN A 214 2.26 14.50 5.66
N ARG A 215 1.15 13.75 5.64
CA ARG A 215 0.02 14.01 4.76
C ARG A 215 -1.24 14.26 5.57
N GLN A 216 -2.07 15.16 5.07
CA GLN A 216 -3.45 15.27 5.54
C GLN A 216 -4.24 14.04 5.08
N VAL A 217 -5.06 13.50 5.97
CA VAL A 217 -6.09 12.52 5.61
C VAL A 217 -7.40 13.30 5.48
N THR A 218 -7.91 13.41 4.25
CA THR A 218 -9.08 14.24 3.92
C THR A 218 -10.29 13.39 3.57
N ASN A 219 -11.49 13.98 3.60
CA ASN A 219 -12.76 13.30 3.34
C ASN A 219 -13.08 12.18 4.34
N VAL A 220 -12.65 12.35 5.60
CA VAL A 220 -12.99 11.46 6.70
C VAL A 220 -14.38 11.82 7.21
N ALA A 221 -15.33 10.89 7.08
CA ALA A 221 -16.67 11.02 7.68
C ALA A 221 -16.56 11.17 9.21
N ALA A 222 -17.60 11.69 9.87
CA ALA A 222 -17.60 11.79 11.33
C ALA A 222 -17.56 10.38 11.94
N GLY A 223 -16.57 10.11 12.79
CA GLY A 223 -16.42 8.83 13.49
C GLY A 223 -17.41 8.69 14.64
N GLU A 224 -17.69 7.47 15.07
CA GLU A 224 -18.47 7.24 16.29
C GLU A 224 -17.75 7.80 17.53
N ILE A 225 -18.47 8.51 18.42
CA ILE A 225 -17.95 9.01 19.70
C ILE A 225 -18.53 8.15 20.83
N SER A 226 -17.82 7.09 21.21
CA SER A 226 -18.17 6.17 22.29
C SER A 226 -16.91 5.56 22.94
N GLN A 227 -17.05 4.89 24.09
CA GLN A 227 -15.90 4.30 24.81
C GLN A 227 -15.22 3.16 24.02
N THR A 228 -15.95 2.50 23.13
CA THR A 228 -15.49 1.35 22.35
C THR A 228 -15.09 1.70 20.92
N SER A 229 -15.25 2.95 20.50
CA SER A 229 -14.97 3.39 19.12
C SER A 229 -13.48 3.29 18.79
N THR A 230 -13.18 2.78 17.60
CA THR A 230 -11.85 2.81 16.98
C THR A 230 -11.84 3.61 15.67
N ASP A 231 -12.84 4.47 15.49
CA ASP A 231 -12.97 5.32 14.31
C ASP A 231 -12.01 6.51 14.37
N ALA A 232 -11.60 6.99 13.19
CA ALA A 232 -10.90 8.27 13.10
C ALA A 232 -11.89 9.43 13.36
N ILE A 233 -11.44 10.43 14.12
CA ILE A 233 -12.19 11.66 14.38
C ILE A 233 -11.80 12.73 13.35
N ASN A 234 -12.78 13.43 12.80
CA ASN A 234 -12.52 14.54 11.88
C ASN A 234 -12.56 15.92 12.57
N GLY A 235 -12.14 16.96 11.85
CA GLY A 235 -12.03 18.32 12.41
C GLY A 235 -13.35 18.92 12.90
N SER A 236 -14.50 18.54 12.32
CA SER A 236 -15.81 19.07 12.73
C SER A 236 -16.23 18.60 14.12
N GLN A 237 -15.85 17.38 14.51
CA GLN A 237 -16.15 16.81 15.82
C GLN A 237 -15.32 17.49 16.91
N LEU A 238 -14.03 17.70 16.66
CA LEU A 238 -13.17 18.44 17.59
C LEU A 238 -13.61 19.90 17.71
N PHE A 239 -14.02 20.52 16.61
CA PHE A 239 -14.58 21.86 16.62
C PHE A 239 -15.85 21.95 17.48
N ALA A 240 -16.78 21.00 17.37
CA ALA A 240 -17.98 20.96 18.20
C ALA A 240 -17.64 20.87 19.70
N THR A 241 -16.65 20.06 20.07
CA THR A 241 -16.15 19.99 21.47
C THR A 241 -15.57 21.33 21.94
N ASN A 242 -14.78 22.02 21.10
CA ASN A 242 -14.21 23.32 21.47
C ASN A 242 -15.29 24.38 21.70
N VAL A 243 -16.35 24.40 20.89
CA VAL A 243 -17.51 25.30 21.10
C VAL A 243 -18.18 25.04 22.45
N ALA A 244 -18.29 23.78 22.87
CA ALA A 244 -18.83 23.43 24.19
C ALA A 244 -17.90 23.89 25.34
N VAL A 245 -16.58 23.77 25.17
CA VAL A 245 -15.58 24.24 26.16
C VAL A 245 -15.60 25.77 26.30
N ASP A 246 -15.70 26.51 25.19
CA ASP A 246 -15.80 27.98 25.21
C ASP A 246 -17.08 28.45 25.91
N SER A 247 -18.18 27.73 25.70
CA SER A 247 -19.46 27.98 26.39
C SER A 247 -19.35 27.74 27.91
N LEU A 248 -18.66 26.67 28.31
CA LEU A 248 -18.38 26.39 29.71
C LEU A 248 -17.49 27.47 30.35
N SER A 249 -16.44 27.92 29.64
CA SER A 249 -15.56 29.00 30.08
C SER A 249 -16.34 30.28 30.40
N THR A 250 -17.23 30.68 29.49
CA THR A 250 -18.10 31.87 29.67
C THR A 250 -19.01 31.72 30.90
N THR A 251 -19.55 30.52 31.11
CA THR A 251 -20.42 30.21 32.27
C THR A 251 -19.64 30.31 33.59
N VAL A 252 -18.41 29.80 33.63
CA VAL A 252 -17.53 29.86 34.80
C VAL A 252 -17.14 31.31 35.13
N SER A 253 -16.77 32.12 34.13
CA SER A 253 -16.45 33.55 34.35
C SER A 253 -17.62 34.35 34.91
N SER A 254 -18.84 34.07 34.42
CA SER A 254 -20.07 34.70 34.91
C SER A 254 -20.34 34.31 36.37
N SER A 255 -20.18 33.02 36.69
CA SER A 255 -20.33 32.51 38.06
C SER A 255 -19.31 33.13 39.01
N SER A 256 -18.05 33.25 38.59
CA SER A 256 -17.01 33.91 39.38
C SER A 256 -17.37 35.36 39.68
N SER A 257 -17.86 36.10 38.68
CA SER A 257 -18.27 37.51 38.85
C SER A 257 -19.44 37.64 39.82
N ALA A 258 -20.44 36.77 39.71
CA ALA A 258 -21.58 36.74 40.64
C ALA A 258 -21.14 36.43 42.09
N ILE A 259 -20.21 35.49 42.27
CA ILE A 259 -19.62 35.17 43.59
C ILE A 259 -18.88 36.38 44.15
N SER A 260 -18.09 37.09 43.34
CA SER A 260 -17.42 38.33 43.76
C SER A 260 -18.43 39.40 44.19
N SER A 261 -19.49 39.62 43.43
CA SER A 261 -20.56 40.55 43.82
C SER A 261 -21.23 40.13 45.13
N LEU A 262 -21.53 38.84 45.31
CA LEU A 262 -22.10 38.32 46.55
C LEU A 262 -21.14 38.53 47.75
N SER A 263 -19.84 38.31 47.55
CA SER A 263 -18.81 38.56 48.57
C SER A 263 -18.77 40.03 49.00
N THR A 264 -18.84 40.95 48.04
CA THR A 264 -18.92 42.40 48.35
C THR A 264 -20.23 42.76 49.07
N GLY A 265 -21.37 42.24 48.62
CA GLY A 265 -22.66 42.47 49.26
C GLY A 265 -22.71 41.96 50.70
N LEU A 266 -22.20 40.76 50.94
CA LEU A 266 -22.09 40.18 52.28
C LEU A 266 -21.18 41.01 53.19
N SER A 267 -20.06 41.51 52.65
CA SER A 267 -19.15 42.41 53.39
C SER A 267 -19.86 43.70 53.80
N SER A 268 -20.63 44.31 52.89
CA SER A 268 -21.45 45.49 53.19
C SER A 268 -22.52 45.21 54.25
N THR A 269 -23.26 44.09 54.14
CA THR A 269 -24.22 43.68 55.17
C THR A 269 -23.55 43.50 56.53
N ASN A 270 -22.39 42.85 56.58
CA ASN A 270 -21.63 42.66 57.81
C ASN A 270 -21.21 44.01 58.45
N SER A 271 -20.76 44.97 57.64
CA SER A 271 -20.46 46.32 58.12
C SER A 271 -21.71 47.04 58.66
N SER A 272 -22.83 46.98 57.95
CA SER A 272 -24.09 47.59 58.41
C SER A 272 -24.59 46.99 59.72
N VAL A 273 -24.53 45.65 59.88
CA VAL A 273 -24.88 44.96 61.13
C VAL A 273 -23.95 45.36 62.26
N SER A 274 -22.65 45.48 61.99
CA SER A 274 -21.66 45.94 62.98
C SER A 274 -21.95 47.38 63.43
N SER A 275 -22.18 48.30 62.48
CA SER A 275 -22.54 49.68 62.79
C SER A 275 -23.84 49.78 63.58
N LEU A 276 -24.88 49.02 63.20
CA LEU A 276 -26.14 48.98 63.92
C LEU A 276 -25.94 48.46 65.35
N SER A 277 -25.17 47.39 65.52
CA SER A 277 -24.85 46.83 66.84
C SER A 277 -24.14 47.85 67.73
N THR A 278 -23.16 48.59 67.19
CA THR A 278 -22.49 49.69 67.90
C THR A 278 -23.45 50.84 68.22
N SER A 279 -24.30 51.26 67.28
CA SER A 279 -25.29 52.32 67.52
C SER A 279 -26.33 51.92 68.58
N THR A 280 -26.79 50.67 68.57
CA THR A 280 -27.72 50.16 69.59
C THR A 280 -27.04 50.04 70.95
N SER A 281 -25.80 49.54 71.03
CA SER A 281 -25.08 49.41 72.31
C SER A 281 -24.75 50.77 72.92
N THR A 282 -24.32 51.73 72.11
CA THR A 282 -24.09 53.12 72.54
C THR A 282 -25.39 53.79 72.97
N GLY A 283 -26.45 53.68 72.18
CA GLY A 283 -27.78 54.21 72.52
C GLY A 283 -28.33 53.65 73.83
N LEU A 284 -28.22 52.34 74.05
CA LEU A 284 -28.64 51.70 75.31
C LEU A 284 -27.77 52.15 76.49
N SER A 285 -26.46 52.30 76.30
CA SER A 285 -25.55 52.81 77.34
C SER A 285 -25.86 54.25 77.72
N SER A 286 -26.16 55.11 76.74
CA SER A 286 -26.61 56.48 76.96
C SER A 286 -27.95 56.51 77.72
N ALA A 287 -28.94 55.72 77.31
CA ALA A 287 -30.22 55.64 78.00
C ALA A 287 -30.07 55.15 79.45
N ASN A 288 -29.26 54.11 79.67
CA ASN A 288 -28.94 53.60 81.00
C ASN A 288 -28.27 54.68 81.88
N SER A 289 -27.36 55.47 81.31
CA SER A 289 -26.70 56.58 82.00
C SER A 289 -27.71 57.67 82.39
N SER A 290 -28.59 58.06 81.47
CA SER A 290 -29.65 59.05 81.74
C SER A 290 -30.63 58.57 82.81
N ILE A 291 -31.04 57.29 82.77
CA ILE A 291 -31.91 56.68 83.80
C ILE A 291 -31.20 56.68 85.16
N THR A 292 -29.91 56.35 85.19
CA THR A 292 -29.11 56.38 86.42
C THR A 292 -29.04 57.80 86.98
N SER A 293 -28.72 58.79 86.15
CA SER A 293 -28.69 60.20 86.54
C SER A 293 -30.04 60.69 87.06
N LEU A 294 -31.15 60.35 86.38
CA LEU A 294 -32.50 60.71 86.81
C LEU A 294 -32.86 60.04 88.14
N SER A 295 -32.50 58.77 88.31
CA SER A 295 -32.70 58.01 89.55
C SER A 295 -31.93 58.66 90.70
N THR A 296 -30.68 59.06 90.48
CA THR A 296 -29.86 59.79 91.46
C THR A 296 -30.42 61.18 91.76
N SER A 297 -30.84 61.95 90.76
CA SER A 297 -31.47 63.27 90.97
C SER A 297 -32.80 63.16 91.73
N THR A 298 -33.60 62.12 91.45
CA THR A 298 -34.87 61.89 92.14
C THR A 298 -34.63 61.44 93.58
N SER A 299 -33.69 60.52 93.82
CA SER A 299 -33.37 60.05 95.17
C SER A 299 -32.78 61.16 96.04
N THR A 300 -31.89 61.98 95.49
CA THR A 300 -31.35 63.16 96.18
C THR A 300 -32.43 64.19 96.45
N GLY A 301 -33.26 64.54 95.46
CA GLY A 301 -34.37 65.47 95.63
C GLY A 301 -35.38 65.02 96.69
N LEU A 302 -35.75 63.74 96.70
CA LEU A 302 -36.64 63.17 97.70
C LEU A 302 -36.01 63.15 99.10
N SER A 303 -34.71 62.83 99.19
CA SER A 303 -33.96 62.89 100.46
C SER A 303 -33.88 64.31 101.02
N SER A 304 -33.66 65.31 100.16
CA SER A 304 -33.70 66.73 100.52
C SER A 304 -35.07 67.15 101.00
N ALA A 305 -36.15 66.82 100.27
CA ALA A 305 -37.52 67.11 100.66
C ALA A 305 -37.88 66.45 102.00
N ASN A 306 -37.52 65.19 102.20
CA ASN A 306 -37.70 64.47 103.46
C ASN A 306 -36.95 65.16 104.62
N SER A 307 -35.72 65.63 104.37
CA SER A 307 -34.93 66.38 105.36
C SER A 307 -35.58 67.73 105.72
N SER A 308 -36.11 68.45 104.73
CA SER A 308 -36.84 69.70 104.94
C SER A 308 -38.15 69.48 105.71
N ILE A 309 -38.91 68.42 105.38
CA ILE A 309 -40.12 68.04 106.11
C ILE A 309 -39.80 67.68 107.56
N GLY A 310 -38.74 66.89 107.79
CA GLY A 310 -38.26 66.58 109.14
C GLY A 310 -37.84 67.83 109.91
N SER A 311 -37.14 68.76 109.26
CA SER A 311 -36.78 70.05 109.85
C SER A 311 -38.04 70.85 110.22
N LEU A 312 -39.03 70.92 109.33
CA LEU A 312 -40.31 71.58 109.59
C LEU A 312 -41.10 70.91 110.72
N SER A 313 -41.11 69.58 110.80
CA SER A 313 -41.78 68.85 111.88
C SER A 313 -41.12 69.15 113.23
N THR A 314 -39.79 69.21 113.28
CA THR A 314 -39.05 69.63 114.49
C THR A 314 -39.25 71.11 114.84
N GLY A 315 -39.39 71.98 113.84
CA GLY A 315 -39.70 73.39 114.03
C GLY A 315 -41.12 73.61 114.56
N LEU A 316 -42.09 72.85 114.05
CA LEU A 316 -43.48 72.92 114.52
C LEU A 316 -43.62 72.29 115.91
N SER A 317 -42.93 71.20 116.21
CA SER A 317 -42.94 70.61 117.56
C SER A 317 -42.32 71.55 118.60
N SER A 318 -41.21 72.23 118.26
CA SER A 318 -40.62 73.25 119.14
C SER A 318 -41.51 74.47 119.32
N THR A 319 -42.20 74.92 118.26
CA THR A 319 -43.23 75.98 118.36
C THR A 319 -44.39 75.56 119.25
N ASN A 320 -44.93 74.35 119.05
CA ASN A 320 -46.03 73.81 119.84
C ASN A 320 -45.67 73.69 121.33
N SER A 321 -44.47 73.21 121.66
CA SER A 321 -43.97 73.13 123.05
C SER A 321 -43.71 74.49 123.71
N SER A 322 -43.68 75.59 122.94
CA SER A 322 -43.45 76.95 123.46
C SER A 322 -44.75 77.74 123.67
N VAL A 323 -45.89 77.25 123.18
CA VAL A 323 -47.21 77.93 123.21
C VAL A 323 -48.15 77.31 124.26
N THR A 324 -47.77 76.19 124.88
CA THR A 324 -48.43 75.56 126.03
C THR A 324 -47.67 75.82 127.33
#